data_AF-A0A1Q7Y5S7-F1
#
_entry.id   AF-A0A1Q7Y5S7-F1
#
_cell.length_a   1.000
_cell.length_b   1.000
_cell.length_c   1.000
_cell.angle_alpha   90.00
_cell.angle_beta   90.00
_cell.angle_gamma   90.00
#
_symmetry.space_group_name_H-M   'P 1'
#
loop_
_entity.id
_entity.type
_entity.pdbx_description
1 polymer ?
#
loop_
_entity_poly.entity_id
_entity_poly.type
_entity_poly.pdbx_seq_one_letter_code
_entity_poly.pdbx_strand_id
1 'polypeptide(L)' 'MPIGQPMELFRALKDRGKTVELVFYPREGHGLTEYYHLRDRLERIHDWVARYTLGGAGKKTTS' A
#
# COMPACT_ATOMS: atom_id res chain seq x y z
N MET A 1 -6.83 14.54 7.89
CA MET A 1 -7.68 13.34 8.15
C MET A 1 -7.22 12.70 9.46
N PRO A 2 -8.13 12.23 10.33
CA PRO A 2 -7.74 11.56 11.57
C PRO A 2 -7.03 10.22 11.29
N ILE A 3 -5.90 9.97 11.93
CA ILE A 3 -5.07 8.75 11.72
C ILE A 3 -5.70 7.49 12.36
N GLY A 4 -6.61 7.68 13.33
CA GLY A 4 -7.22 6.59 14.09
C GLY A 4 -7.99 5.59 13.24
N GLN A 5 -8.90 6.06 12.38
CA GLN A 5 -9.76 5.19 11.57
C GLN A 5 -8.96 4.25 10.63
N PRO A 6 -7.98 4.73 9.82
CA PRO A 6 -7.13 3.83 9.02
C PRO A 6 -6.36 2.81 9.86
N MET A 7 -5.85 3.22 11.02
CA MET A 7 -5.05 2.36 11.89
C MET A 7 -5.90 1.25 12.53
N GLU A 8 -7.12 1.57 12.96
CA GLU A 8 -8.08 0.59 13.49
C GLU A 8 -8.43 -0.48 12.45
N LEU A 9 -8.75 -0.06 11.22
CA LEU A 9 -9.03 -1.00 10.13
C LEU A 9 -7.80 -1.87 9.80
N PHE A 10 -6.62 -1.26 9.71
CA PHE A 10 -5.38 -1.99 9.44
C PHE A 10 -5.12 -3.06 10.50
N ARG A 11 -5.23 -2.72 11.79
CA ARG A 11 -5.09 -3.68 12.89
C ARG A 11 -6.14 -4.79 12.79
N ALA A 12 -7.41 -4.43 12.60
CA ALA A 12 -8.50 -5.39 12.48
C ALA A 12 -8.33 -6.38 11.31
N LEU A 13 -7.74 -5.95 10.19
CA LEU A 13 -7.41 -6.81 9.06
C LEU A 13 -6.21 -7.70 9.35
N LYS A 14 -5.16 -7.14 9.97
CA LYS A 14 -3.95 -7.86 10.34
C LYS A 14 -4.23 -8.96 11.38
N ASP A 15 -5.04 -8.66 12.40
CA ASP A 15 -5.47 -9.61 13.42
C ASP A 15 -6.26 -10.79 12.84
N ARG A 16 -6.94 -10.59 11.70
CA ARG A 16 -7.65 -11.63 10.96
C ARG A 16 -6.78 -12.37 9.93
N GLY A 17 -5.46 -12.15 9.95
CA GLY A 17 -4.51 -12.78 9.05
C GLY A 17 -4.67 -12.36 7.58
N LYS A 18 -5.26 -11.20 7.31
CA LYS A 18 -5.39 -10.68 5.94
C LYS A 18 -4.11 -9.98 5.52
N THR A 19 -3.74 -10.15 4.25
CA THR A 19 -2.64 -9.41 3.65
C THR A 19 -3.06 -7.95 3.47
N VAL A 20 -2.41 -7.04 4.20
CA VAL A 20 -2.76 -5.62 4.22
C VAL A 20 -1.50 -4.78 4.46
N GLU A 21 -1.43 -3.62 3.80
CA GLU A 21 -0.41 -2.60 4.00
C GLU A 21 -1.06 -1.24 4.30
N LEU A 22 -0.48 -0.46 5.21
CA LEU A 22 -0.89 0.90 5.53
C LEU A 22 0.35 1.81 5.50
N VAL A 23 0.28 2.85 4.67
CA VAL A 23 1.38 3.81 4.45
C VAL A 23 0.88 5.21 4.76
N PHE A 24 1.65 5.97 5.53
CA PHE A 24 1.40 7.38 5.82
C PHE A 24 2.50 8.24 5.22
N TYR A 25 2.12 9.38 4.64
CA TYR A 25 3.04 10.42 4.17
C TYR A 25 2.95 11.61 5.14
N PRO A 26 3.91 11.77 6.09
CA PRO A 26 3.76 12.71 7.22
C PRO A 26 3.63 14.18 6.83
N ARG A 27 4.10 14.56 5.63
CA ARG A 27 4.06 15.94 5.11
C ARG A 27 2.84 16.23 4.24
N GLU A 28 1.92 15.27 4.11
CA GLU A 28 0.80 15.36 3.18
C GLU A 28 -0.54 15.37 3.92
N GLY A 29 -1.53 16.03 3.33
CA GLY A 29 -2.87 16.22 3.91
C GLY A 29 -3.91 15.26 3.32
N HIS A 30 -4.98 15.83 2.75
CA HIS A 30 -6.04 15.05 2.10
C HIS A 30 -5.61 14.53 0.70
N GLY A 31 -4.64 15.19 0.07
CA GLY A 31 -4.03 14.77 -1.18
C GLY A 31 -2.50 14.79 -1.07
N LEU A 32 -1.85 14.07 -1.98
CA LEU A 32 -0.39 14.12 -2.13
C LEU A 32 -0.01 15.23 -3.12
N THR A 33 0.99 16.01 -2.77
CA THR A 33 1.47 17.15 -3.58
C THR A 33 2.95 17.05 -3.89
N GLU A 34 3.74 16.46 -3.00
CA GLU A 34 5.16 16.27 -3.24
C GLU A 34 5.38 15.19 -4.29
N TYR A 35 6.22 15.52 -5.28
CA TYR A 35 6.51 14.65 -6.42
C TYR A 35 6.92 13.24 -6.01
N TYR A 36 7.81 13.12 -5.02
CA TYR A 36 8.31 11.81 -4.60
C TYR A 36 7.26 10.96 -3.87
N HIS A 37 6.32 11.57 -3.14
CA HIS A 37 5.21 10.85 -2.53
C HIS A 37 4.20 10.38 -3.58
N LEU A 38 3.93 11.22 -4.60
CA LEU A 38 3.09 10.83 -5.72
C LEU A 38 3.67 9.63 -6.47
N ARG A 39 4.98 9.65 -6.74
CA ARG A 39 5.69 8.54 -7.38
C ARG A 39 5.62 7.27 -6.54
N ASP A 40 5.99 7.31 -5.26
CA ASP A 40 5.96 6.14 -4.36
C ASP A 40 4.54 5.55 -4.25
N ARG A 41 3.51 6.41 -4.16
CA ARG A 41 2.11 5.96 -4.18
C ARG A 41 1.78 5.18 -5.46
N LEU A 42 2.16 5.69 -6.63
CA LEU A 42 1.87 5.03 -7.90
C LEU A 42 2.61 3.70 -8.04
N GLU A 43 3.88 3.65 -7.64
CA GLU A 43 4.70 2.43 -7.64
C GLU A 43 4.07 1.35 -6.73
N ARG A 44 3.67 1.71 -5.50
CA ARG A 44 3.00 0.77 -4.58
C ARG A 44 1.69 0.23 -5.10
N ILE A 45 0.86 1.10 -5.71
CA ILE A 45 -0.43 0.68 -6.28
C ILE A 45 -0.19 -0.30 -7.43
N HIS A 46 0.74 0.02 -8.33
CA HIS A 46 1.12 -0.85 -9.43
C HIS A 46 1.60 -2.21 -8.91
N ASP A 47 2.55 -2.23 -7.98
CA ASP A 47 3.16 -3.46 -7.47
C ASP A 47 2.16 -4.33 -6.71
N TRP A 48 1.24 -3.71 -5.96
CA TRP A 48 0.16 -4.43 -5.27
C TRP A 48 -0.78 -5.11 -6.25
N VAL A 49 -1.26 -4.37 -7.26
CA VAL A 49 -2.18 -4.89 -8.27
C VAL A 49 -1.49 -5.95 -9.15
N ALA A 50 -0.23 -5.72 -9.52
CA ALA A 50 0.57 -6.69 -10.27
C ALA A 50 0.74 -8.01 -9.49
N ARG A 51 0.98 -7.92 -8.17
CA ARG A 51 1.18 -9.09 -7.30
C ARG A 51 -0.10 -9.89 -7.07
N TYR A 52 -1.24 -9.23 -6.84
CA TYR A 52 -2.45 -9.90 -6.36
C TYR A 52 -3.60 -10.00 -7.38
N THR A 53 -3.58 -9.24 -8.48
CA THR A 53 -4.72 -9.16 -9.40
C THR A 53 -4.36 -9.55 -10.84
N LEU A 54 -3.18 -9.18 -11.33
CA LEU A 54 -2.81 -9.37 -12.74
C LEU A 54 -2.15 -10.72 -13.05
N GLY A 55 -2.18 -11.68 -12.12
CA GLY A 55 -1.59 -13.02 -12.31
C GLY A 55 -0.05 -13.02 -12.39
N GLY A 56 0.60 -11.91 -12.06
CA GLY A 56 2.06 -11.70 -12.15
C GLY A 56 2.89 -12.38 -11.07
N ALA A 57 2.39 -13.42 -10.41
CA ALA A 57 3.19 -14.31 -9.56
C ALA A 57 3.72 -15.52 -10.36
N GLY A 58 4.12 -15.29 -11.62
CA GLY A 58 4.86 -16.26 -12.42
C GLY A 58 6.36 -16.10 -12.18
N LYS A 59 6.88 -16.81 -11.17
CA LYS A 59 8.29 -17.21 -10.99
C LYS A 59 9.37 -16.17 -11.35
N LYS A 60 9.99 -15.58 -10.33
CA LYS A 60 11.45 -15.34 -10.39
C LYS A 60 12.17 -16.61 -9.92
N THR A 61 12.32 -17.56 -10.84
CA THR A 61 13.36 -18.61 -10.76
C THR A 61 14.65 -18.09 -11.40
N THR A 62 15.79 -18.53 -10.86
CA THR A 62 17.20 -18.43 -11.37
C THR A 62 17.94 -17.14 -11.00
N SER A 63 19.17 -17.14 -10.48
CA SER A 63 20.22 -18.19 -10.39
C SER A 63 20.74 -18.39 -8.97
#